data_AF-A0A955BCW6-F1
#
_entry.id   AF-A0A955BCW6-F1
#
_cell.length_a   1.000
_cell.length_b   1.000
_cell.length_c   1.000
_cell.angle_alpha   90.00
_cell.angle_beta   90.00
_cell.angle_gamma   90.00
#
_symmetry.space_group_name_H-M   'P 1'
#
loop_
_entity.id
_entity.type
_entity.pdbx_description
1 polymer ?
#
loop_
_entity_poly.entity_id
_entity_poly.type
_entity_poly.pdbx_seq_one_letter_code
_entity_poly.pdbx_strand_id
1 'polypeptide(L)'
;FGELARCPGRTAATIVDAVGTGTTGVRTIISGDRPAEPPENSPPRAFLYEPHSAVLAAGLEHQLAEQHELFGVAAGVAYFTSDERISDPALAAFEVVDVLPFDERRLRAYLKEHRIGRLEIKKRGLDVTPEKLRPRLRPSGDRSATLILFRDTAGAKAIIARRPD
;
A
#
# COMPACT_ATOMS: atom_id res chain seq x y z
N PHE A 1 26.14 -21.92 -3.81
CA PHE A 1 24.72 -21.61 -4.11
C PHE A 1 24.44 -22.01 -5.54
N GLY A 2 23.83 -23.17 -5.79
CA GLY A 2 23.61 -23.63 -7.18
C GLY A 2 23.12 -25.06 -7.19
N GLU A 3 21.80 -25.21 -7.09
CA GLU A 3 20.98 -26.39 -7.44
C GLU A 3 19.54 -26.22 -6.92
N LEU A 4 19.32 -25.37 -5.91
CA LEU A 4 17.99 -25.04 -5.36
C LEU A 4 17.31 -23.81 -6.00
N ALA A 5 18.03 -23.05 -6.82
CA ALA A 5 17.49 -21.87 -7.49
C ALA A 5 16.78 -22.30 -8.79
N ARG A 6 15.45 -22.11 -8.86
CA ARG A 6 14.67 -22.38 -10.09
C ARG A 6 15.14 -21.54 -11.28
N CYS A 7 15.70 -20.36 -11.01
CA CYS A 7 16.32 -19.48 -11.99
C CYS A 7 17.60 -18.87 -11.38
N PRO A 8 18.78 -19.47 -11.60
CA PRO A 8 20.05 -18.92 -11.11
C PRO A 8 20.24 -17.47 -11.59
N GLY A 9 20.71 -16.59 -10.71
CA GLY A 9 20.92 -15.16 -11.01
C GLY A 9 19.66 -14.28 -10.99
N ARG A 10 18.48 -14.85 -10.74
CA ARG A 10 17.22 -14.08 -10.59
C ARG A 10 16.79 -13.98 -9.12
N THR A 11 16.17 -12.86 -8.79
CA THR A 11 15.56 -12.63 -7.47
C THR A 11 14.08 -13.00 -7.53
N ALA A 12 13.55 -13.62 -6.48
CA ALA A 12 12.13 -13.96 -6.40
C ALA A 12 11.54 -13.64 -5.03
N ALA A 13 10.26 -13.24 -5.02
CA ALA A 13 9.44 -13.11 -3.82
C ALA A 13 8.27 -14.10 -3.91
N THR A 14 8.10 -14.94 -2.90
CA THR A 14 6.99 -15.90 -2.82
C THR A 14 6.12 -15.58 -1.62
N ILE A 15 4.84 -15.30 -1.89
CA ILE A 15 3.79 -15.07 -0.91
C ILE A 15 2.99 -16.37 -0.80
N VAL A 16 2.68 -16.76 0.43
CA VAL A 16 1.99 -18.00 0.76
C VAL A 16 0.78 -17.61 1.60
N ASP A 17 -0.40 -17.63 0.99
CA ASP A 17 -1.67 -17.35 1.67
C ASP A 17 -2.32 -18.66 2.09
N ALA A 18 -2.59 -18.79 3.39
CA ALA A 18 -3.41 -19.88 3.90
C ALA A 18 -4.89 -19.55 3.62
N VAL A 19 -5.44 -20.03 2.51
CA VAL A 19 -6.89 -20.00 2.30
C VAL A 19 -7.50 -21.06 3.23
N GLY A 20 -8.50 -20.66 4.03
CA GLY A 20 -9.05 -21.40 5.18
C GLY A 20 -9.72 -22.76 4.92
N THR A 21 -9.39 -23.45 3.83
CA THR A 21 -9.95 -24.74 3.42
C THR A 21 -8.91 -25.73 2.89
N GLY A 22 -7.60 -25.49 3.11
CA GLY A 22 -6.55 -26.47 2.81
C GLY A 22 -5.90 -26.34 1.43
N THR A 23 -6.27 -25.31 0.65
CA THR A 23 -5.51 -24.90 -0.54
C THR A 23 -4.66 -23.69 -0.18
N THR A 24 -3.34 -23.88 -0.14
CA THR A 24 -2.39 -22.78 0.02
C THR A 24 -2.26 -22.05 -1.31
N GLY A 25 -2.72 -20.79 -1.37
CA GLY A 25 -2.47 -19.92 -2.50
C GLY A 25 -0.99 -19.52 -2.50
N VAL A 26 -0.27 -19.78 -3.60
CA VAL A 26 1.13 -19.38 -3.73
C VAL A 26 1.25 -18.39 -4.87
N ARG A 27 1.73 -17.18 -4.55
CA ARG A 27 2.03 -16.15 -5.55
C ARG A 27 3.52 -15.89 -5.55
N THR A 28 4.18 -16.20 -6.66
CA THR A 28 5.62 -15.92 -6.84
C THR A 28 5.81 -14.82 -7.88
N ILE A 29 6.64 -13.84 -7.55
CA ILE A 29 7.14 -12.79 -8.45
C ILE A 29 8.62 -13.06 -8.67
N ILE A 30 9.07 -13.05 -9.91
CA ILE A 30 10.46 -13.31 -10.30
C ILE A 30 10.95 -12.10 -11.10
N SER A 31 12.19 -11.69 -10.86
CA SER A 31 12.84 -10.63 -11.64
C SER A 31 12.87 -10.97 -13.13
N GLY A 32 12.67 -9.98 -13.98
CA GLY A 32 12.85 -10.09 -15.43
C GLY A 32 14.32 -10.18 -15.81
N ASP A 33 14.57 -10.26 -17.13
CA ASP A 33 15.94 -10.21 -17.67
C ASP A 33 16.58 -8.82 -17.53
N ARG A 34 15.75 -7.78 -17.42
CA ARG A 34 16.15 -6.42 -17.06
C ARG A 34 15.48 -6.00 -15.74
N PRO A 35 16.08 -5.09 -14.98
CA PRO A 35 15.39 -4.42 -13.89
C PRO A 35 14.14 -3.70 -14.41
N ALA A 36 13.03 -3.81 -13.70
CA ALA A 36 11.84 -3.02 -13.96
C ALA A 36 12.09 -1.55 -13.61
N GLU A 37 11.58 -0.65 -14.45
CA GLU A 37 11.69 0.78 -14.23
C GLU A 37 10.65 1.25 -13.21
N PRO A 38 10.93 2.31 -12.43
CA PRO A 38 9.92 2.91 -11.57
C PRO A 38 8.68 3.32 -12.41
N PRO A 39 7.45 2.99 -11.97
CA PRO A 39 6.26 3.38 -12.71
C PRO A 39 6.11 4.90 -12.75
N GLU A 40 5.39 5.39 -13.75
CA GLU A 40 4.99 6.80 -13.79
C GLU A 40 4.17 7.16 -12.55
N ASN A 41 4.35 8.39 -12.07
CA ASN A 41 3.61 8.87 -10.92
C ASN A 41 2.26 9.46 -11.34
N SER A 42 1.23 9.22 -10.53
CA SER A 42 -0.06 9.90 -10.65
C SER A 42 -0.61 10.26 -9.27
N PRO A 43 -1.53 11.24 -9.18
CA PRO A 43 -2.31 11.45 -7.96
C PRO A 43 -3.01 10.15 -7.53
N PRO A 44 -3.34 9.98 -6.23
CA PRO A 44 -4.13 8.83 -5.79
C PRO A 44 -5.44 8.72 -6.57
N ARG A 45 -5.72 7.51 -7.06
CA ARG A 45 -6.92 7.15 -7.83
C ARG A 45 -7.90 6.38 -6.93
N ALA A 46 -8.85 5.66 -7.53
CA ALA A 46 -9.89 4.93 -6.80
C ALA A 46 -9.33 3.86 -5.86
N PHE A 47 -8.20 3.24 -6.21
CA PHE A 47 -7.55 2.22 -5.38
C PHE A 47 -6.09 2.54 -5.13
N LEU A 48 -5.63 2.18 -3.94
CA LEU A 48 -4.24 2.27 -3.50
C LEU A 48 -3.75 0.91 -3.06
N TYR A 49 -2.49 0.60 -3.35
CA TYR A 49 -1.90 -0.70 -3.06
C TYR A 49 -0.63 -0.56 -2.26
N GLU A 50 -0.53 -1.39 -1.23
CA GLU A 50 0.71 -1.64 -0.51
C GLU A 50 1.30 -2.98 -0.96
N PRO A 51 2.51 -3.00 -1.55
CA PRO A 51 3.18 -4.25 -1.88
C PRO A 51 3.49 -5.06 -0.62
N HIS A 52 3.36 -6.38 -0.74
CA HIS A 52 3.70 -7.31 0.33
C HIS A 52 5.18 -7.15 0.74
N SER A 53 5.49 -7.34 2.03
CA SER A 53 6.83 -7.13 2.59
C SER A 53 7.90 -7.96 1.89
N ALA A 54 7.58 -9.19 1.49
CA ALA A 54 8.47 -10.05 0.71
C ALA A 54 8.84 -9.47 -0.66
N VAL A 55 7.91 -8.74 -1.31
CA VAL A 55 8.16 -8.08 -2.59
C VAL A 55 9.11 -6.91 -2.41
N LEU A 56 8.85 -6.07 -1.40
CA LEU A 56 9.71 -4.95 -1.05
C LEU A 56 11.11 -5.39 -0.64
N ALA A 57 11.22 -6.46 0.15
CA ALA A 57 12.51 -7.02 0.56
C ALA A 57 13.32 -7.57 -0.62
N ALA A 58 12.63 -8.02 -1.67
CA ALA A 58 13.24 -8.53 -2.90
C ALA A 58 13.54 -7.43 -3.93
N GLY A 59 13.11 -6.18 -3.70
CA GLY A 59 13.22 -5.09 -4.68
C GLY A 59 12.40 -5.33 -5.95
N LEU A 60 11.29 -6.06 -5.84
CA LEU A 60 10.44 -6.48 -6.97
C LEU A 60 9.16 -5.64 -7.10
N GLU A 61 9.03 -4.54 -6.37
CA GLU A 61 7.84 -3.70 -6.37
C GLU A 61 7.57 -3.04 -7.73
N HIS A 62 8.60 -2.63 -8.46
CA HIS A 62 8.45 -2.07 -9.81
C HIS A 62 8.03 -3.15 -10.81
N GLN A 63 8.59 -4.36 -10.69
CA GLN A 63 8.20 -5.52 -11.50
C GLN A 63 6.72 -5.85 -11.26
N LEU A 64 6.28 -5.80 -10.00
CA LEU A 64 4.89 -6.03 -9.64
C LEU A 64 3.97 -4.91 -10.17
N ALA A 65 4.42 -3.66 -10.14
CA ALA A 65 3.68 -2.54 -10.73
C ALA A 65 3.54 -2.66 -12.25
N GLU A 66 4.61 -3.02 -12.96
CA GLU A 66 4.60 -3.24 -14.42
C GLU A 66 3.66 -4.38 -14.82
N GLN A 67 3.63 -5.48 -14.06
CA GLN A 67 2.71 -6.62 -14.29
C GLN A 67 1.23 -6.24 -14.26
N HIS A 68 0.90 -5.18 -13.53
CA HIS A 68 -0.47 -4.74 -13.23
C HIS A 68 -0.77 -3.35 -13.78
N GLU A 69 0.13 -2.79 -14.60
CA GLU A 69 0.01 -1.45 -15.19
C GLU A 69 -0.29 -0.35 -14.15
N LEU A 70 0.31 -0.48 -12.97
CA LEU A 70 0.06 0.43 -11.85
C LEU A 70 0.89 1.71 -11.94
N PHE A 71 0.31 2.81 -11.45
CA PHE A 71 1.03 4.08 -11.26
C PHE A 71 1.61 4.18 -9.86
N GLY A 72 2.77 4.82 -9.71
CA GLY A 72 3.28 5.26 -8.40
C GLY A 72 2.48 6.45 -7.87
N VAL A 73 2.32 6.56 -6.55
CA VAL A 73 1.73 7.78 -5.96
C VAL A 73 2.76 8.90 -5.74
N ALA A 74 4.04 8.53 -5.63
CA ALA A 74 5.17 9.44 -5.52
C ALA A 74 6.49 8.68 -5.74
N ALA A 75 7.50 9.38 -6.26
CA ALA A 75 8.83 8.81 -6.42
C ALA A 75 9.42 8.35 -5.08
N GLY A 76 9.93 7.12 -5.03
CA GLY A 76 10.52 6.53 -3.82
C GLY A 76 9.50 6.13 -2.74
N VAL A 77 8.20 6.26 -3.01
CA VAL A 77 7.13 5.80 -2.12
C VAL A 77 6.52 4.55 -2.74
N ALA A 78 6.78 3.39 -2.13
CA ALA A 78 6.22 2.10 -2.57
C ALA A 78 4.73 1.95 -2.22
N TYR A 79 3.92 2.90 -2.70
CA TYR A 79 2.47 2.80 -2.82
C TYR A 79 2.11 3.00 -4.28
N PHE A 80 1.22 2.14 -4.76
CA PHE A 80 0.75 2.15 -6.14
C PHE A 80 -0.73 2.47 -6.21
N THR A 81 -1.22 2.86 -7.39
CA THR A 81 -2.62 3.27 -7.56
C THR A 81 -3.17 2.94 -8.95
N SER A 82 -4.47 2.69 -9.03
CA SER A 82 -5.23 2.44 -10.26
C SER A 82 -6.68 2.88 -10.10
N ASP A 83 -7.38 2.99 -11.23
CA ASP A 83 -8.82 3.27 -11.26
C ASP A 83 -9.66 2.00 -11.01
N GLU A 84 -9.15 0.83 -11.43
CA GLU A 84 -9.82 -0.46 -11.26
C GLU A 84 -9.20 -1.31 -10.16
N ARG A 85 -10.03 -2.12 -9.47
CA ARG A 85 -9.58 -2.98 -8.38
C ARG A 85 -8.77 -4.16 -8.90
N ILE A 86 -7.51 -4.24 -8.46
CA ILE A 86 -6.66 -5.41 -8.62
C ILE A 86 -6.77 -6.36 -7.41
N SER A 87 -6.85 -7.65 -7.68
CA SER A 87 -6.80 -8.73 -6.68
C SER A 87 -5.52 -9.55 -6.90
N ASP A 88 -4.53 -9.35 -6.04
CA ASP A 88 -3.28 -10.11 -6.03
C ASP A 88 -2.81 -10.25 -4.57
N PRO A 89 -2.52 -11.47 -4.06
CA PRO A 89 -1.90 -11.69 -2.74
C PRO A 89 -0.66 -10.84 -2.45
N ALA A 90 0.06 -10.44 -3.48
CA ALA A 90 1.23 -9.58 -3.36
C ALA A 90 0.90 -8.09 -3.14
N LEU A 91 -0.37 -7.70 -3.18
CA LEU A 91 -0.85 -6.33 -3.04
C LEU A 91 -1.98 -6.27 -2.00
N ALA A 92 -1.74 -5.57 -0.89
CA ALA A 92 -2.83 -5.16 -0.02
C ALA A 92 -3.56 -3.97 -0.64
N ALA A 93 -4.81 -4.18 -1.04
CA ALA A 93 -5.65 -3.16 -1.65
C ALA A 93 -6.38 -2.30 -0.61
N PHE A 94 -6.52 -1.01 -0.94
CA PHE A 94 -7.26 -0.01 -0.17
C PHE A 94 -8.10 0.81 -1.14
N GLU A 95 -9.41 0.84 -0.96
CA GLU A 95 -10.29 1.71 -1.74
C GLU A 95 -10.25 3.11 -1.14
N VAL A 96 -9.90 4.09 -1.97
CA VAL A 96 -9.76 5.49 -1.58
C VAL A 96 -11.13 6.10 -1.38
N VAL A 97 -11.37 6.61 -0.18
CA VAL A 97 -12.61 7.31 0.20
C VAL A 97 -12.43 8.81 0.06
N ASP A 98 -11.28 9.34 0.50
CA ASP A 98 -10.97 10.77 0.40
C ASP A 98 -9.46 11.01 0.44
N VAL A 99 -9.03 12.15 -0.14
CA VAL A 99 -7.64 12.58 -0.20
C VAL A 99 -7.52 14.00 0.36
N LEU A 100 -6.84 14.11 1.50
CA LEU A 100 -6.68 15.36 2.25
C LEU A 100 -5.20 15.76 2.35
N PRO A 101 -4.89 17.05 2.53
CA PRO A 101 -3.58 17.44 3.04
C PRO A 101 -3.39 16.89 4.46
N PHE A 102 -2.15 16.53 4.82
CA PHE A 102 -1.85 16.10 6.18
C PHE A 102 -1.91 17.29 7.15
N ASP A 103 -3.05 17.41 7.85
CA ASP A 103 -3.31 18.41 8.88
C ASP A 103 -4.11 17.76 10.02
N GLU A 104 -3.55 17.72 11.23
CA GLU A 104 -4.18 17.01 12.37
C GLU A 104 -5.57 17.56 12.72
N ARG A 105 -5.80 18.87 12.55
CA ARG A 105 -7.09 19.50 12.86
C ARG A 105 -8.17 19.07 11.86
N ARG A 106 -7.85 19.09 10.57
CA ARG A 106 -8.75 18.63 9.50
C ARG A 106 -9.04 17.14 9.62
N LEU A 107 -8.01 16.33 9.85
CA LEU A 107 -8.18 14.89 10.03
C LEU A 107 -9.07 14.58 11.23
N ARG A 108 -8.87 15.27 12.35
CA ARG A 108 -9.73 15.10 13.53
C ARG A 108 -11.18 15.49 13.28
N ALA A 109 -11.43 16.57 12.54
CA ALA A 109 -12.77 16.99 12.15
C ALA A 109 -13.43 15.91 11.26
N TYR A 110 -12.71 15.44 10.24
CA TYR A 110 -13.15 14.37 9.35
C TYR A 110 -13.52 13.09 10.12
N LEU A 111 -12.60 12.58 10.96
CA LEU A 111 -12.84 11.34 11.70
C LEU A 111 -14.09 11.44 12.61
N LYS A 112 -14.32 12.61 13.21
CA LYS A 112 -15.50 12.86 14.03
C LYS A 112 -16.78 12.89 13.20
N GLU A 113 -16.78 13.66 12.11
CA GLU A 113 -17.92 13.78 11.19
C GLU A 113 -18.34 12.42 10.63
N HIS A 114 -17.36 11.59 10.28
CA HIS A 114 -17.58 10.26 9.73
C HIS A 114 -17.69 9.16 10.81
N ARG A 115 -17.73 9.49 12.11
CA ARG A 115 -17.86 8.51 13.22
C ARG A 115 -16.81 7.38 13.16
N ILE A 116 -15.59 7.70 12.78
CA ILE A 116 -14.50 6.71 12.67
C ILE A 116 -13.85 6.54 14.05
N GLY A 117 -14.08 5.39 14.69
CA GLY A 117 -13.46 5.01 15.97
C GLY A 117 -12.30 4.03 15.84
N ARG A 118 -12.36 3.14 14.84
CA ARG A 118 -11.28 2.17 14.57
C ARG A 118 -10.42 2.66 13.41
N LEU A 119 -9.29 3.26 13.74
CA LEU A 119 -8.35 3.83 12.77
C LEU A 119 -7.05 3.02 12.71
N GLU A 120 -6.79 2.40 11.57
CA GLU A 120 -5.44 1.91 11.19
C GLU A 120 -4.66 3.09 10.61
N ILE A 121 -3.39 3.25 10.95
CA ILE A 121 -2.54 4.33 10.41
C ILE A 121 -1.31 3.70 9.76
N LYS A 122 -1.10 4.00 8.48
CA LYS A 122 0.08 3.61 7.70
C LYS A 122 0.84 4.86 7.29
N LYS A 123 2.16 4.74 7.15
CA LYS A 123 3.00 5.84 6.68
C LYS A 123 4.14 5.38 5.78
N ARG A 124 4.54 6.22 4.84
CA ARG A 124 5.79 6.12 4.08
C ARG A 124 6.39 7.51 3.84
N GLY A 125 7.70 7.67 4.00
CA GLY A 125 8.38 8.95 3.70
C GLY A 125 7.98 10.15 4.59
N LEU A 126 7.34 9.90 5.75
CA LEU A 126 6.95 10.94 6.71
C LEU A 126 7.52 10.66 8.10
N ASP A 127 8.01 11.72 8.74
CA ASP A 127 8.42 11.74 10.14
C ASP A 127 7.22 11.94 11.07
N VAL A 128 6.39 10.90 11.10
CA VAL A 128 5.20 10.80 11.94
C VAL A 128 5.28 9.45 12.64
N THR A 129 4.98 9.39 13.93
CA THR A 129 4.89 8.12 14.66
C THR A 129 3.41 7.75 14.79
N PRO A 130 2.90 6.68 14.15
CA PRO A 130 1.48 6.31 14.20
C PRO A 130 0.92 6.21 15.61
N GLU A 131 1.71 5.66 16.54
CA GLU A 131 1.39 5.46 17.94
C GLU A 131 1.23 6.79 18.70
N LYS A 132 1.97 7.83 18.29
CA LYS A 132 1.85 9.19 18.84
C LYS A 132 0.75 10.00 18.15
N LEU A 133 0.50 9.75 16.87
CA LEU A 133 -0.51 10.46 16.08
C LEU A 133 -1.92 10.03 16.45
N ARG A 134 -2.18 8.72 16.55
CA ARG A 134 -3.53 8.18 16.78
C ARG A 134 -4.23 8.80 18.00
N PRO A 135 -3.58 8.92 19.19
CA PRO A 135 -4.20 9.57 20.34
C PRO A 135 -4.55 11.05 20.12
N ARG A 136 -3.77 11.78 19.31
CA ARG A 136 -4.01 13.20 19.00
C ARG A 136 -5.21 13.41 18.07
N LEU A 137 -5.38 12.49 17.12
CA LEU A 137 -6.52 12.47 16.21
C LEU A 137 -7.85 12.16 16.91
N ARG A 138 -7.81 11.56 18.11
CA ARG A 138 -8.98 11.26 18.96
C ARG A 138 -10.14 10.61 18.17
N PRO A 139 -9.90 9.50 17.44
CA PRO A 139 -10.94 8.81 16.70
C PRO A 139 -12.07 8.36 17.64
N SER A 140 -13.31 8.54 17.22
CA SER A 140 -14.50 8.23 18.01
C SER A 140 -15.66 7.83 17.10
N GLY A 141 -16.32 6.73 17.44
CA GLY A 141 -17.48 6.21 16.72
C GLY A 141 -17.38 4.71 16.47
N ASP A 142 -18.28 4.22 15.64
CA ASP A 142 -18.53 2.81 15.34
C ASP A 142 -17.95 2.35 14.00
N ARG A 143 -17.51 3.29 13.15
CA ARG A 143 -16.93 2.98 11.83
C ARG A 143 -15.42 2.79 11.91
N SER A 144 -14.88 2.09 10.91
CA SER A 144 -13.45 1.87 10.72
C SER A 144 -12.93 2.54 9.44
N ALA A 145 -11.65 2.91 9.44
CA ALA A 145 -10.93 3.37 8.26
C ALA A 145 -9.43 3.09 8.39
N THR A 146 -8.73 3.15 7.25
CA THR A 146 -7.27 3.16 7.18
C THR A 146 -6.83 4.55 6.73
N LEU A 147 -5.99 5.21 7.54
CA LEU A 147 -5.34 6.47 7.21
C LEU A 147 -3.95 6.17 6.64
N ILE A 148 -3.74 6.48 5.37
CA ILE A 148 -2.46 6.26 4.68
C ILE A 148 -1.77 7.61 4.49
N LEU A 149 -0.58 7.74 5.05
CA LEU A 149 0.19 8.97 5.04
C LEU A 149 1.44 8.83 4.17
N PHE A 150 1.65 9.75 3.24
CA PHE A 150 2.89 9.79 2.48
C PHE A 150 3.22 11.21 2.03
N ARG A 151 4.42 11.39 1.48
CA ARG A 151 4.86 12.68 0.92
C ARG A 151 5.01 12.53 -0.59
N ASP A 152 4.41 13.46 -1.32
CA ASP A 152 4.66 13.68 -2.74
C ASP A 152 5.36 15.02 -2.96
N THR A 153 5.53 15.42 -4.23
CA THR A 153 6.15 16.71 -4.61
C THR A 153 5.32 17.93 -4.18
N ALA A 154 4.02 17.77 -3.95
CA ALA A 154 3.13 18.83 -3.47
C ALA A 154 3.07 18.91 -1.94
N GLY A 155 3.53 17.87 -1.22
CA GLY A 155 3.69 17.87 0.23
C GLY A 155 3.19 16.60 0.90
N ALA A 156 2.88 16.70 2.20
CA ALA A 156 2.36 15.58 2.97
C ALA A 156 0.87 15.37 2.67
N LYS A 157 0.51 14.14 2.26
CA LYS A 157 -0.83 13.69 1.92
C LYS A 157 -1.37 12.74 2.99
N ALA A 158 -2.68 12.75 3.13
CA ALA A 158 -3.44 11.88 4.00
C ALA A 158 -4.63 11.29 3.24
N ILE A 159 -4.59 9.99 3.00
CA ILE A 159 -5.68 9.26 2.34
C ILE A 159 -6.51 8.56 3.40
N ILE A 160 -7.82 8.77 3.33
CA ILE A 160 -8.80 7.95 4.04
C ILE A 160 -9.20 6.85 3.09
N ALA A 161 -9.03 5.60 3.52
CA ALA A 161 -9.37 4.44 2.71
C ALA A 161 -10.10 3.37 3.53
N ARG A 162 -10.79 2.47 2.82
CA ARG A 162 -11.36 1.25 3.37
C ARG A 162 -10.65 0.02 2.79
N ARG A 163 -10.57 -1.04 3.57
CA ARG A 163 -10.17 -2.34 3.04
C ARG A 163 -11.36 -2.91 2.27
N PRO A 164 -11.21 -3.21 0.98
CA PRO A 164 -12.29 -3.82 0.23
C PRO A 164 -12.46 -5.27 0.72
N ASP A 165 -13.72 -5.71 0.81
CA ASP A 165 -14.08 -7.08 1.21
C ASP A 165 -13.55 -8.12 0.20
#